data_AF-A0A532DBU2-F1
#
_entry.id   AF-A0A532DBU2-F1
#
_cell.length_a   1.000
_cell.length_b   1.000
_cell.length_c   1.000
_cell.angle_alpha   90.00
_cell.angle_beta   90.00
_cell.angle_gamma   90.00
#
_symmetry.space_group_name_H-M   'P 1'
#
loop_
_entity.id
_entity.type
_entity.pdbx_description
1 polymer ?
#
loop_
_entity_poly.entity_id
_entity_poly.type
_entity_poly.pdbx_seq_one_letter_code
_entity_poly.pdbx_strand_id
1 'polypeptide(L)' 'MERKPGEPIYLKRHMLGLALAIISPILLPLLCHRYITPLTFDTIIIAGLLIALIGSIALYFAYRSSAQNEP' A
#
# COMPACT_ATOMS: atom_id res chain seq x y z
N MET A 1 -24.65 15.42 -16.75
CA MET A 1 -24.49 15.34 -15.28
C MET A 1 -23.08 15.80 -14.97
N GLU A 2 -22.91 17.08 -14.66
CA GLU A 2 -21.63 17.64 -14.21
C GLU A 2 -21.20 16.97 -12.91
N ARG A 3 -19.97 16.47 -12.88
CA ARG A 3 -19.38 15.90 -11.66
C ARG A 3 -18.92 17.03 -10.75
N LYS A 4 -19.14 16.88 -9.44
CA LYS A 4 -18.60 17.83 -8.47
C LYS A 4 -17.08 17.64 -8.35
N PRO A 5 -16.28 18.71 -8.45
CA PRO A 5 -14.85 18.63 -8.22
C PRO A 5 -14.61 18.17 -6.78
N GLY A 6 -13.88 17.07 -6.60
CA GLY A 6 -13.58 16.49 -5.29
C GLY A 6 -14.43 15.29 -4.87
N GLU A 7 -15.36 14.78 -5.69
CA GLU A 7 -15.92 13.45 -5.44
C GLU A 7 -14.84 12.38 -5.67
N PRO A 8 -14.47 11.56 -4.65
CA PRO A 8 -13.45 10.56 -4.81
C PRO A 8 -13.96 9.46 -5.75
N ILE A 9 -13.54 9.54 -7.02
CA ILE A 9 -13.98 8.69 -8.12
C ILE A 9 -13.69 7.19 -7.80
N TYR A 10 -12.81 6.89 -6.83
CA TYR A 10 -12.45 5.52 -6.42
C TYR A 10 -12.18 5.33 -4.91
N LEU A 11 -12.97 5.94 -4.01
CA LEU A 11 -12.75 5.87 -2.55
C LEU A 11 -12.58 4.44 -2.00
N LYS A 12 -13.42 3.49 -2.44
CA LYS A 12 -13.35 2.08 -1.97
C LYS A 12 -12.04 1.39 -2.37
N ARG A 13 -11.55 1.63 -3.59
CA ARG A 13 -10.29 1.05 -4.07
C ARG A 13 -9.10 1.69 -3.39
N HIS A 14 -9.18 3.00 -3.13
CA HIS A 14 -8.17 3.74 -2.37
C HIS A 14 -8.01 3.18 -0.95
N MET A 15 -9.12 2.99 -0.24
CA MET A 15 -9.12 2.40 1.10
C MET A 15 -8.60 0.96 1.10
N LEU A 16 -8.93 0.15 0.09
CA LEU A 16 -8.41 -1.21 -0.04
C LEU A 16 -6.90 -1.23 -0.28
N GLY A 17 -6.40 -0.40 -1.20
CA GLY A 17 -4.96 -0.28 -1.46
C GLY A 17 -4.20 0.21 -0.24
N LEU A 18 -4.75 1.19 0.48
CA LEU A 18 -4.17 1.69 1.72
C LEU A 18 -4.12 0.61 2.80
N ALA A 19 -5.23 -0.12 3.01
CA ALA A 19 -5.27 -1.21 3.97
C ALA A 19 -4.22 -2.29 3.65
N LEU A 20 -4.07 -2.65 2.37
CA LEU A 20 -3.04 -3.59 1.92
C LEU A 20 -1.63 -3.05 2.19
N ALA A 21 -1.37 -1.78 1.90
CA ALA A 21 -0.07 -1.14 2.12
C ALA A 21 0.32 -1.08 3.61
N ILE A 22 -0.65 -0.99 4.52
CA ILE A 22 -0.42 -0.98 5.96
C ILE A 22 -0.21 -2.39 6.51
N ILE A 23 -0.97 -3.37 6.04
CA ILE A 23 -0.95 -4.74 6.59
C ILE A 23 0.22 -5.55 6.01
N SER A 24 0.51 -5.39 4.72
CA SER A 24 1.51 -6.20 4.02
C SER A 24 2.95 -6.15 4.59
N PRO A 25 3.49 -5.01 5.09
CA PRO A 25 4.83 -4.93 5.67
C PRO A 25 5.02 -5.84 6.90
N ILE A 26 3.94 -6.15 7.60
CA ILE A 26 3.95 -6.97 8.81
C ILE A 26 3.56 -8.41 8.47
N LEU A 27 2.48 -8.57 7.70
CA LEU A 27 1.91 -9.88 7.43
C LEU A 27 2.79 -10.73 6.52
N LEU A 28 3.39 -10.14 5.47
CA LEU A 28 4.21 -10.88 4.50
C LEU A 28 5.50 -11.44 5.13
N PRO A 29 6.33 -10.66 5.85
CA PRO A 29 7.52 -11.22 6.49
C PRO A 29 7.16 -12.28 7.53
N LEU A 30 6.07 -12.10 8.28
CA LEU A 30 5.66 -13.04 9.33
C LEU A 30 5.15 -14.37 8.76
N LEU A 31 4.38 -14.32 7.66
CA LEU A 31 3.99 -15.50 6.90
C LEU A 31 5.21 -16.21 6.32
N CYS A 32 6.17 -15.46 5.76
CA CYS A 32 7.39 -16.03 5.20
C CYS A 32 8.23 -16.73 6.28
N HIS A 33 8.39 -16.10 7.44
CA HIS A 33 9.04 -16.68 8.61
C HIS A 33 8.38 -17.99 9.06
N ARG A 34 7.04 -18.03 9.04
CA ARG A 34 6.26 -19.18 9.51
C ARG A 34 6.26 -20.37 8.54
N TYR A 35 6.22 -20.13 7.23
CA TYR A 35 5.94 -21.16 6.24
C TYR A 35 7.11 -21.52 5.32
N ILE A 36 8.09 -20.64 5.14
CA ILE A 36 9.18 -20.84 4.18
C ILE A 36 10.49 -21.11 4.92
N THR A 37 10.92 -20.15 5.75
CA THR A 37 12.22 -20.24 6.44
C THR A 37 12.24 -19.30 7.65
N PRO A 38 12.90 -19.67 8.77
CA PRO A 38 13.08 -18.77 9.89
C PRO A 38 13.93 -17.55 9.49
N LEU A 39 13.26 -16.41 9.32
CA LEU A 39 13.87 -15.11 9.13
C LEU A 39 14.41 -14.54 10.45
N THR A 40 15.58 -13.90 10.40
CA THR A 40 16.11 -13.13 11.54
C THR A 40 15.35 -11.81 11.71
N PHE A 41 15.46 -11.21 12.89
CA PHE A 41 14.82 -9.93 13.22
C PHE A 41 15.19 -8.83 12.20
N ASP A 42 16.49 -8.71 11.87
CA ASP A 42 16.97 -7.71 10.91
C ASP A 42 16.36 -7.90 9.54
N THR A 43 16.23 -9.15 9.07
CA THR A 43 15.59 -9.44 7.78
C THR A 43 14.11 -9.07 7.78
N ILE A 44 13.39 -9.32 8.88
CA ILE A 44 11.97 -8.94 9.01
C ILE A 44 11.82 -7.42 8.96
N ILE A 45 12.67 -6.68 9.68
CA ILE A 45 12.65 -5.21 9.70
C ILE A 45 12.93 -4.65 8.29
N ILE A 46 14.00 -5.11 7.64
CA ILE A 46 14.39 -4.64 6.30
C ILE A 46 13.31 -4.97 5.28
N ALA A 47 12.79 -6.20 5.30
CA ALA A 47 11.73 -6.61 4.38
C ALA A 47 10.46 -5.77 4.59
N GLY A 48 10.04 -5.56 5.84
CA GLY A 48 8.91 -4.70 6.16
C GLY A 48 9.10 -3.28 5.65
N LEU A 49 10.28 -2.69 5.85
CA LEU A 49 10.59 -1.35 5.35
C LEU A 49 10.52 -1.26 3.83
N LEU A 50 11.08 -2.25 3.12
CA LEU A 50 11.04 -2.30 1.66
C LEU A 50 9.60 -2.45 1.14
N ILE A 51 8.81 -3.32 1.76
CA ILE A 51 7.40 -3.51 1.39
C ILE A 51 6.60 -2.23 1.62
N ALA A 52 6.81 -1.55 2.75
CA ALA A 52 6.14 -0.28 3.07
C ALA A 52 6.52 0.82 2.07
N LEU A 53 7.81 0.92 1.73
CA LEU A 53 8.31 1.88 0.74
C LEU A 53 7.68 1.64 -0.64
N ILE A 54 7.74 0.40 -1.14
CA ILE A 54 7.17 0.02 -2.44
C ILE A 54 5.66 0.25 -2.45
N GLY A 55 4.96 -0.17 -1.38
CA GLY A 55 3.53 0.02 -1.22
C GLY A 55 3.15 1.50 -1.26
N SER A 56 3.91 2.36 -0.58
CA SER A 56 3.69 3.82 -0.56
C SER A 56 3.92 4.44 -1.93
N ILE A 57 4.98 4.03 -2.64
CA ILE A 57 5.27 4.49 -4.01
C ILE A 57 4.14 4.06 -4.96
N ALA A 58 3.72 2.80 -4.90
CA ALA A 58 2.64 2.28 -5.72
C ALA A 58 1.33 3.04 -5.46
N LEU A 59 1.00 3.30 -4.19
CA LEU A 59 -0.14 4.12 -3.82
C LEU A 59 -0.04 5.53 -4.39
N TYR A 60 1.12 6.17 -4.25
CA TYR A 60 1.35 7.51 -4.79
C TYR A 60 1.08 7.57 -6.29
N PHE A 61 1.67 6.66 -7.08
CA PHE A 61 1.44 6.64 -8.53
C PHE A 61 0.01 6.26 -8.92
N ALA A 62 -0.60 5.29 -8.23
CA ALA A 62 -1.96 4.84 -8.50
C ALA A 62 -3.02 5.93 -8.25
N TYR A 63 -2.75 6.86 -7.32
CA TYR A 63 -3.69 7.90 -6.92
C TYR A 63 -3.20 9.32 -7.20
N ARG A 64 -2.07 9.47 -7.89
CA ARG A 64 -1.53 10.76 -8.30
C ARG A 64 -2.53 11.57 -9.13
N SER A 65 -3.25 10.92 -10.05
CA SER A 65 -4.29 11.56 -10.86
C SER A 65 -5.47 12.04 -10.00
N SER A 66 -5.83 11.29 -8.95
CA SER A 66 -6.85 11.71 -7.98
C SER A 66 -6.41 12.90 -7.13
N ALA A 67 -5.12 13.02 -6.82
CA ALA A 67 -4.57 14.15 -6.06
C ALA A 67 -4.34 15.39 -6.92
N GLN A 68 -4.20 15.23 -8.23
CA GLN A 68 -3.95 16.33 -9.17
C GLN A 68 -5.23 17.03 -9.64
N ASN A 69 -6.43 16.62 -9.20
CA ASN A 69 -7.72 17.22 -9.61
C ASN A 69 -7.72 17.55 -11.12
N GLU A 70 -7.40 16.57 -11.97
CA GLU A 70 -7.56 16.77 -13.41
C GLU A 70 -9.05 17.09 -13.70
N PRO A 71 -9.34 18.16 -14.46
CA PRO A 71 -10.70 18.67 -14.69
C PRO A 71 -11.61 17.69 -15.44
#